data_AF-A0AAJ1N3K0-F1
#
_entry.id   AF-A0AAJ1N3K0-F1
#
_cell.length_a   1.000
_cell.length_b   1.000
_cell.length_c   1.000
_cell.angle_alpha   90.00
_cell.angle_beta   90.00
_cell.angle_gamma   90.00
#
_symmetry.space_group_name_H-M   'P 1'
#
loop_
_entity.id
_entity.type
_entity.pdbx_description
1 polymer ?
#
loop_
_entity_poly.entity_id
_entity_poly.type
_entity_poly.pdbx_seq_one_letter_code
_entity_poly.pdbx_strand_id
1 'polypeptide(L)'
;MSKNILFKKLKSSAGNKNKNLYICGHSLGGALALLHSSELRDNNPLLYTYGSPRVFTGSGVNALASIIHFRHVNDADTVTSVPFDTNMDNWLFNVYGPLGTVFGFGWTLATLPTIPLQKALPDMGEVYYHHGNTVSFFEARQIGERKIPSKGGRENDFVGKERWRMNGNYKFYLVPDIANKLNGQLEQDQKNYIHAIKADRTLIDEIFPKGNNPSLDTIMTMATDHSMASKYQVIMNNRLLSMLEPTKAPKLSASKQRFEELIHHKDAYPLNAQRNTTFIALENALKNEVKRSTGKNDILKQALERYKDEIHEI
;
A
#
# COMPACT_ATOMS: atom_id res chain seq x y z
N MET A 1 19.62 31.79 -0.91
CA MET A 1 18.55 32.81 -1.00
C MET A 1 17.23 32.30 -1.60
N SER A 2 17.21 31.40 -2.59
CA SER A 2 15.96 30.94 -3.25
C SER A 2 15.00 30.11 -2.38
N LYS A 3 15.49 29.19 -1.52
CA LYS A 3 14.64 28.34 -0.66
C LYS A 3 13.71 29.13 0.28
N ASN A 4 14.20 30.22 0.87
CA ASN A 4 13.42 31.06 1.80
C ASN A 4 12.27 31.83 1.12
N ILE A 5 12.41 32.12 -0.18
CA ILE A 5 11.37 32.84 -0.94
C ILE A 5 10.23 31.87 -1.27
N LEU A 6 10.57 30.65 -1.72
CA LEU A 6 9.56 29.61 -1.98
C LEU A 6 8.79 29.26 -0.70
N PHE A 7 9.49 29.08 0.42
CA PHE A 7 8.87 28.78 1.71
C PHE A 7 7.94 29.90 2.19
N LYS A 8 8.37 31.16 2.09
CA LYS A 8 7.53 32.32 2.43
C LYS A 8 6.30 32.41 1.52
N LYS A 9 6.45 32.17 0.22
CA LYS A 9 5.36 32.22 -0.76
C LYS A 9 4.36 31.08 -0.56
N LEU A 10 4.83 29.89 -0.18
CA LEU A 10 3.99 28.75 0.18
C LEU A 10 3.26 29.00 1.49
N LYS A 11 3.92 29.48 2.55
CA LYS A 11 3.24 29.83 3.81
C LYS A 11 2.19 30.93 3.63
N SER A 12 2.50 31.96 2.84
CA SER A 12 1.53 33.03 2.55
C SER A 12 0.37 32.57 1.68
N SER A 13 0.59 31.64 0.74
CA SER A 13 -0.47 31.09 -0.12
C SER A 13 -1.28 29.98 0.55
N ALA A 14 -0.66 29.18 1.43
CA ALA A 14 -1.30 28.11 2.20
C ALA A 14 -2.16 28.67 3.34
N GLY A 15 -1.84 29.87 3.85
CA GLY A 15 -2.70 30.62 4.77
C GLY A 15 -4.03 31.07 4.15
N ASN A 16 -4.21 30.91 2.83
CA ASN A 16 -5.46 31.19 2.15
C ASN A 16 -6.44 30.02 2.34
N LYS A 17 -7.37 30.17 3.28
CA LYS A 17 -8.35 29.14 3.69
C LYS A 17 -9.26 28.62 2.57
N ASN A 18 -9.22 29.22 1.38
CA ASN A 18 -10.04 28.83 0.23
C ASN A 18 -9.37 27.82 -0.71
N LYS A 19 -8.14 27.36 -0.44
CA LYS A 19 -7.43 26.38 -1.28
C LYS A 19 -7.02 25.15 -0.47
N ASN A 20 -7.22 23.99 -1.06
CA ASN A 20 -6.74 22.72 -0.50
C ASN A 20 -5.24 22.54 -0.81
N LEU A 21 -4.45 22.21 0.22
CA LEU A 21 -3.02 21.96 0.10
C LEU A 21 -2.76 20.47 -0.08
N TYR A 22 -2.18 20.10 -1.23
CA TYR A 22 -1.74 18.74 -1.52
C TYR A 22 -0.22 18.70 -1.55
N ILE A 23 0.36 17.74 -0.85
CA ILE A 23 1.81 17.52 -0.84
C ILE A 23 2.05 16.07 -1.26
N CYS A 24 3.05 15.82 -2.08
CA CYS A 24 3.43 14.47 -2.44
C CYS A 24 4.94 14.29 -2.57
N GLY A 25 5.38 13.03 -2.50
CA GLY A 25 6.78 12.68 -2.67
C GLY A 25 7.00 11.18 -2.83
N HIS A 26 8.03 10.82 -3.59
CA HIS A 26 8.47 9.44 -3.79
C HIS A 26 9.83 9.20 -3.13
N SER A 27 10.07 8.00 -2.61
CA SER A 27 11.35 7.63 -1.98
C SER A 27 11.72 8.58 -0.83
N LEU A 28 12.97 9.06 -0.78
CA LEU A 28 13.42 10.13 0.11
C LEU A 28 12.55 11.40 0.01
N GLY A 29 12.04 11.72 -1.19
CA GLY A 29 11.10 12.82 -1.38
C GLY A 29 9.80 12.64 -0.60
N GLY A 30 9.36 11.40 -0.35
CA GLY A 30 8.22 11.08 0.51
C GLY A 30 8.49 11.42 1.98
N ALA A 31 9.69 11.10 2.48
CA ALA A 31 10.10 11.46 3.83
C ALA A 31 10.21 12.97 4.01
N LEU A 32 10.80 13.67 3.03
CA LEU A 32 10.88 15.13 3.01
C LEU A 32 9.50 15.79 2.90
N ALA A 33 8.58 15.20 2.13
CA ALA A 33 7.20 15.66 2.03
C ALA A 33 6.45 15.53 3.37
N LEU A 34 6.70 14.47 4.14
CA LEU A 34 6.15 14.30 5.48
C LEU A 34 6.71 15.34 6.47
N LEU A 35 8.03 15.58 6.46
CA LEU A 35 8.65 16.66 7.25
C LEU A 35 8.10 18.03 6.86
N HIS A 36 7.91 18.28 5.58
CA HIS A 36 7.35 19.55 5.13
C HIS A 36 5.87 19.71 5.55
N SER A 37 5.12 18.61 5.54
CA SER A 37 3.72 18.60 6.01
C SER A 37 3.62 18.87 7.51
N SER A 38 4.61 18.44 8.32
CA SER A 38 4.61 18.70 9.76
C SER A 38 4.78 20.20 10.09
N GLU A 39 5.58 20.91 9.30
CA GLU A 39 5.74 22.36 9.41
C GLU A 39 4.51 23.15 8.94
N LEU A 40 3.71 22.56 8.05
CA LEU A 40 2.50 23.16 7.47
C LEU A 40 1.22 22.56 8.06
N ARG A 41 1.28 21.86 9.19
CA ARG A 41 0.13 21.16 9.78
C ARG A 41 -1.10 22.05 9.98
N ASP A 42 -0.88 23.33 10.29
CA ASP A 42 -1.94 24.32 10.54
C ASP A 42 -2.71 24.70 9.25
N ASN A 43 -2.20 24.28 8.08
CA ASN A 43 -2.82 24.46 6.77
C ASN A 43 -3.58 23.21 6.29
N ASN A 44 -3.75 22.19 7.15
CA ASN A 44 -4.44 20.94 6.85
C ASN A 44 -3.96 20.26 5.54
N PRO A 45 -2.65 19.96 5.41
CA PRO A 45 -2.13 19.35 4.20
C PRO A 45 -2.67 17.92 4.01
N LEU A 46 -3.02 17.60 2.77
CA LEU A 46 -3.29 16.23 2.33
C LEU A 46 -2.02 15.65 1.70
N LEU A 47 -1.40 14.70 2.38
CA LEU A 47 -0.12 14.13 2.00
C LEU A 47 -0.27 12.79 1.28
N TYR A 48 0.44 12.64 0.17
CA TYR A 48 0.56 11.39 -0.58
C TYR A 48 2.02 10.99 -0.76
N THR A 49 2.45 9.90 -0.13
CA THR A 49 3.82 9.40 -0.34
C THR A 49 3.83 8.08 -1.09
N TYR A 50 4.93 7.80 -1.80
CA TYR A 50 5.10 6.60 -2.61
C TYR A 50 6.45 5.96 -2.30
N GLY A 51 6.47 4.74 -1.77
CA GLY A 51 7.72 4.07 -1.40
C GLY A 51 8.49 4.76 -0.27
N SER A 52 7.85 5.59 0.56
CA SER A 52 8.57 6.38 1.58
C SER A 52 9.12 5.49 2.69
N PRO A 53 10.37 5.73 3.15
CA PRO A 53 10.91 5.10 4.35
C PRO A 53 10.21 5.58 5.63
N ARG A 54 10.49 4.94 6.77
CA ARG A 54 10.09 5.42 8.11
C ARG A 54 10.88 6.68 8.48
N VAL A 55 10.27 7.59 9.25
CA VAL A 55 10.84 8.92 9.53
C VAL A 55 10.79 9.30 11.01
N PHE A 56 9.74 8.91 11.73
CA PHE A 56 9.51 9.34 13.10
C PHE A 56 9.41 8.16 14.05
N THR A 57 9.73 8.42 15.32
CA THR A 57 9.42 7.53 16.44
C THR A 57 7.91 7.52 16.72
N GLY A 58 7.46 6.61 17.59
CA GLY A 58 6.04 6.50 17.94
C GLY A 58 5.46 7.81 18.49
N SER A 59 6.22 8.55 19.30
CA SER A 59 5.80 9.87 19.82
C SER A 59 5.69 10.91 18.70
N GLY A 60 6.61 10.92 17.74
CA GLY A 60 6.56 11.80 16.57
C GLY A 60 5.40 11.50 15.64
N VAL A 61 5.10 10.22 15.39
CA VAL A 61 3.92 9.81 14.61
C VAL A 61 2.63 10.27 15.30
N ASN A 62 2.53 10.10 16.62
CA ASN A 62 1.36 10.55 17.39
C ASN A 62 1.21 12.07 17.38
N ALA A 63 2.31 12.82 17.47
CA ALA A 63 2.29 14.28 17.40
C ALA A 63 1.78 14.82 16.05
N LEU A 64 1.84 14.00 14.99
CA LEU A 64 1.43 14.36 13.64
C LEU A 64 0.10 13.75 13.22
N ALA A 65 -0.62 13.10 14.13
CA ALA A 65 -1.87 12.39 13.84
C ALA A 65 -2.98 13.25 13.18
N SER A 66 -2.89 14.58 13.27
CA SER A 66 -3.80 15.51 12.59
C SER A 66 -3.58 15.60 11.07
N ILE A 67 -2.43 15.18 10.56
CA ILE A 67 -2.12 15.22 9.13
C ILE A 67 -2.74 14.03 8.44
N ILE A 68 -3.60 14.29 7.45
CA ILE A 68 -4.16 13.23 6.61
C ILE A 68 -3.09 12.80 5.62
N HIS A 69 -2.59 11.56 5.78
CA HIS A 69 -1.52 11.02 4.97
C HIS A 69 -1.91 9.66 4.39
N PHE A 70 -1.85 9.52 3.08
CA PHE A 70 -1.97 8.25 2.38
C PHE A 70 -0.61 7.80 1.84
N ARG A 71 -0.10 6.70 2.38
CA ARG A 71 1.22 6.17 2.04
C ARG A 71 1.05 4.97 1.10
N HIS A 72 1.57 5.09 -0.12
CA HIS A 72 1.52 4.02 -1.12
C HIS A 72 2.74 3.13 -0.98
N VAL A 73 2.50 1.83 -0.88
CA VAL A 73 3.50 0.80 -0.59
C VAL A 73 3.36 -0.30 -1.63
N ASN A 74 4.41 -0.55 -2.38
CA ASN A 74 4.51 -1.73 -3.23
C ASN A 74 5.06 -2.90 -2.39
N ASP A 75 4.37 -4.03 -2.36
CA ASP A 75 4.77 -5.19 -1.55
C ASP A 75 6.14 -5.78 -1.95
N ALA A 76 6.56 -5.59 -3.20
CA ALA A 76 7.88 -5.97 -3.70
C ALA A 76 8.98 -4.93 -3.39
N ASP A 77 8.63 -3.78 -2.80
CA ASP A 77 9.53 -2.65 -2.57
C ASP A 77 10.12 -2.67 -1.14
N THR A 78 11.37 -3.13 -1.04
CA THR A 78 12.12 -3.22 0.23
C THR A 78 12.40 -1.87 0.89
N VAL A 79 12.40 -0.75 0.13
CA VAL A 79 12.75 0.57 0.66
C VAL A 79 11.79 1.02 1.74
N THR A 80 10.52 0.65 1.61
CA THR A 80 9.50 0.99 2.59
C THR A 80 9.77 0.36 3.96
N SER A 81 10.66 -0.63 4.05
CA SER A 81 11.00 -1.29 5.32
C SER A 81 12.22 -0.68 6.02
N VAL A 82 12.79 0.38 5.46
CA VAL A 82 13.96 1.10 6.00
C VAL A 82 13.50 2.42 6.64
N PRO A 83 14.12 2.89 7.74
CA PRO A 83 14.98 2.15 8.65
C PRO A 83 14.24 0.97 9.31
N PHE A 84 14.97 -0.15 9.42
CA PHE A 84 14.52 -1.35 10.11
C PHE A 84 14.41 -1.10 11.62
N ASP A 85 13.91 -2.07 12.38
CA ASP A 85 13.90 -2.05 13.86
C ASP A 85 15.33 -2.22 14.45
N THR A 86 16.34 -1.64 13.81
CA THR A 86 17.73 -1.68 14.23
C THR A 86 18.36 -0.29 14.17
N ASN A 87 19.14 -0.01 15.20
CA ASN A 87 19.88 1.22 15.36
C ASN A 87 20.86 1.42 14.18
N MET A 88 20.64 2.48 13.40
CA MET A 88 21.58 2.94 12.37
C MET A 88 22.43 4.14 12.84
N ASP A 89 22.37 4.51 14.12
CA ASP A 89 23.25 5.53 14.67
C ASP A 89 24.63 4.95 14.95
N ASN A 90 25.63 5.43 14.20
CA ASN A 90 26.50 6.48 14.76
C ASN A 90 27.75 6.82 13.91
N TRP A 91 28.07 6.08 12.84
CA TRP A 91 29.26 6.39 12.01
C TRP A 91 28.93 6.90 10.60
N LEU A 92 28.11 6.19 9.82
CA LEU A 92 27.93 6.46 8.38
C LEU A 92 27.21 7.78 8.08
N PHE A 93 26.22 8.15 8.91
CA PHE A 93 25.47 9.40 8.78
C PHE A 93 26.24 10.62 9.32
N ASN A 94 27.10 10.43 10.33
CA ASN A 94 27.88 11.51 10.95
C ASN A 94 29.08 11.98 10.11
N VAL A 95 29.69 11.10 9.31
CA VAL A 95 30.94 11.44 8.58
C VAL A 95 30.72 12.36 7.37
N TYR A 96 29.53 12.35 6.75
CA TYR A 96 29.31 13.03 5.47
C TYR A 96 28.24 14.14 5.46
N GLY A 97 27.66 14.48 6.62
CA GLY A 97 26.62 15.51 6.70
C GLY A 97 25.41 15.19 5.80
N PRO A 98 24.77 16.17 5.12
CA PRO A 98 23.58 15.94 4.27
C PRO A 98 23.78 14.92 3.13
N LEU A 99 25.02 14.67 2.71
CA LEU A 99 25.34 13.63 1.73
C LEU A 99 25.26 12.22 2.34
N GLY A 100 25.49 12.09 3.65
CA GLY A 100 25.42 10.85 4.40
C GLY A 100 24.03 10.20 4.39
N THR A 101 22.94 10.96 4.26
CA THR A 101 21.59 10.39 4.11
C THR A 101 21.39 9.69 2.77
N VAL A 102 21.92 10.27 1.69
CA VAL A 102 21.82 9.69 0.33
C VAL A 102 22.75 8.47 0.20
N PHE A 103 23.97 8.57 0.72
CA PHE A 103 24.92 7.46 0.74
C PHE A 103 24.52 6.35 1.72
N GLY A 104 23.98 6.67 2.88
CA GLY A 104 23.45 5.70 3.84
C GLY A 104 22.24 4.95 3.31
N PHE A 105 21.36 5.64 2.56
CA PHE A 105 20.27 5.00 1.83
C PHE A 105 20.78 4.07 0.73
N GLY A 106 21.75 4.53 -0.08
CA GLY A 106 22.40 3.70 -1.11
C GLY A 106 23.14 2.50 -0.53
N TRP A 107 23.80 2.66 0.62
CA TRP A 107 24.49 1.58 1.33
C TRP A 107 23.51 0.58 1.93
N THR A 108 22.44 1.04 2.57
CA THR A 108 21.37 0.16 3.09
C THR A 108 20.71 -0.63 1.97
N LEU A 109 20.50 -0.01 0.81
CA LEU A 109 20.03 -0.66 -0.41
C LEU A 109 21.03 -1.71 -0.94
N ALA A 110 22.33 -1.45 -0.84
CA ALA A 110 23.38 -2.39 -1.26
C ALA A 110 23.53 -3.57 -0.29
N THR A 111 23.26 -3.39 1.01
CA THR A 111 23.36 -4.44 2.03
C THR A 111 22.05 -5.22 2.24
N LEU A 112 21.00 -4.97 1.45
CA LEU A 112 19.73 -5.72 1.53
C LEU A 112 19.90 -7.26 1.56
N PRO A 113 20.86 -7.89 0.84
CA PRO A 113 21.06 -9.34 0.88
C PRO A 113 21.55 -9.88 2.24
N THR A 114 22.13 -9.03 3.10
CA THR A 114 22.67 -9.44 4.41
C THR A 114 21.70 -9.20 5.58
N ILE A 115 20.47 -8.73 5.29
CA ILE A 115 19.41 -8.43 6.27
C ILE A 115 19.09 -9.58 7.22
N PRO A 116 18.96 -10.86 6.78
CA PRO A 116 18.64 -11.95 7.70
C PRO A 116 19.67 -12.10 8.84
N LEU A 117 20.93 -11.77 8.56
CA LEU A 117 22.03 -11.82 9.53
C LEU A 117 22.00 -10.62 10.49
N GLN A 118 21.59 -9.44 10.03
CA GLN A 118 21.47 -8.24 10.87
C GLN A 118 20.29 -8.30 11.83
N LYS A 119 19.17 -8.94 11.44
CA LYS A 119 17.98 -9.16 12.30
C LYS A 119 18.22 -10.12 13.47
N ALA A 120 19.34 -10.83 13.49
CA ALA A 120 19.70 -11.75 14.60
C ALA A 120 20.47 -11.04 15.73
N LEU A 121 20.76 -9.74 15.59
CA LEU A 121 21.40 -8.93 16.62
C LEU A 121 20.34 -8.39 17.61
N PRO A 122 20.67 -8.22 18.90
CA PRO A 122 19.71 -7.73 19.90
C PRO A 122 19.22 -6.30 19.61
N ASP A 123 17.91 -6.09 19.73
CA ASP A 123 17.23 -4.79 19.56
C ASP A 123 17.72 -3.76 20.60
N MET A 124 18.38 -2.69 20.15
CA MET A 124 18.90 -1.63 21.02
C MET A 124 18.67 -0.25 20.38
N GLY A 125 17.50 0.38 20.56
CA GLY A 125 17.23 1.74 20.06
C GLY A 125 15.74 2.16 20.02
N GLU A 126 15.46 3.41 19.63
CA GLU A 126 14.10 3.93 19.43
C GLU A 126 13.48 3.36 18.14
N VAL A 127 12.28 2.77 18.24
CA VAL A 127 11.56 2.18 17.10
C VAL A 127 10.95 3.28 16.23
N TYR A 128 11.33 3.30 14.96
CA TYR A 128 10.72 4.18 13.95
C TYR A 128 9.45 3.56 13.39
N TYR A 129 8.44 4.38 13.13
CA TYR A 129 7.14 3.99 12.62
C TYR A 129 6.82 4.72 11.30
N HIS A 130 5.92 4.13 10.52
CA HIS A 130 5.28 4.85 9.42
C HIS A 130 4.16 5.75 9.94
N HIS A 131 4.09 6.97 9.41
CA HIS A 131 2.93 7.83 9.58
C HIS A 131 1.92 7.59 8.46
N GLY A 132 0.61 7.73 8.76
CA GLY A 132 -0.46 7.73 7.75
C GLY A 132 -1.13 6.39 7.46
N ASN A 133 -2.20 6.46 6.68
CA ASN A 133 -3.00 5.34 6.22
C ASN A 133 -2.31 4.65 5.04
N THR A 134 -2.14 3.33 5.13
CA THR A 134 -1.50 2.55 4.07
C THR A 134 -2.43 2.37 2.88
N VAL A 135 -1.88 2.55 1.68
CA VAL A 135 -2.42 2.11 0.40
C VAL A 135 -1.45 1.06 -0.14
N SER A 136 -1.88 -0.19 -0.24
CA SER A 136 -0.99 -1.31 -0.52
C SER A 136 -1.17 -1.83 -1.94
N PHE A 137 -0.07 -1.95 -2.68
CA PHE A 137 -0.03 -2.70 -3.94
C PHE A 137 0.45 -4.10 -3.63
N PHE A 138 -0.51 -5.02 -3.50
CA PHE A 138 -0.27 -6.35 -2.94
C PHE A 138 -0.43 -7.42 -4.02
N GLU A 139 0.61 -8.19 -4.29
CA GLU A 139 0.54 -9.36 -5.17
C GLU A 139 0.08 -10.56 -4.37
N ALA A 140 -1.19 -10.95 -4.56
CA ALA A 140 -1.73 -12.14 -3.93
C ALA A 140 -1.62 -13.35 -4.85
N ARG A 141 -1.51 -14.52 -4.22
CA ARG A 141 -1.62 -15.83 -4.85
C ARG A 141 -2.66 -16.66 -4.11
N GLN A 142 -3.26 -17.60 -4.83
CA GLN A 142 -4.13 -18.60 -4.23
C GLN A 142 -3.34 -19.87 -3.90
N ILE A 143 -3.55 -20.41 -2.71
CA ILE A 143 -3.00 -21.71 -2.29
C ILE A 143 -4.05 -22.78 -2.51
N GLY A 144 -3.64 -23.89 -3.12
CA GLY A 144 -4.41 -25.13 -3.16
C GLY A 144 -4.10 -26.00 -1.95
N GLU A 145 -5.11 -26.67 -1.39
CA GLU A 145 -4.96 -27.70 -0.37
C GLU A 145 -5.77 -28.93 -0.77
N ARG A 146 -5.12 -30.10 -0.79
CA ARG A 146 -5.80 -31.39 -0.96
C ARG A 146 -5.42 -32.33 0.16
N LYS A 147 -6.38 -33.16 0.59
CA LYS A 147 -6.11 -34.23 1.55
C LYS A 147 -5.46 -35.40 0.83
N ILE A 148 -4.39 -35.95 1.39
CA ILE A 148 -3.68 -37.11 0.84
C ILE A 148 -4.38 -38.38 1.34
N PRO A 149 -4.98 -39.21 0.48
CA PRO A 149 -5.68 -40.41 0.89
C PRO A 149 -4.70 -41.45 1.46
N SER A 150 -5.14 -42.18 2.49
CA SER A 150 -4.42 -43.32 3.04
C SER A 150 -4.39 -44.49 2.06
N LYS A 151 -3.27 -45.21 2.00
CA LYS A 151 -3.10 -46.41 1.15
C LYS A 151 -4.13 -47.50 1.47
N GLY A 152 -4.79 -47.44 2.63
CA GLY A 152 -5.79 -48.40 3.09
C GLY A 152 -7.20 -48.27 2.48
N GLY A 153 -7.46 -47.25 1.65
CA GLY A 153 -8.69 -47.15 0.85
C GLY A 153 -9.99 -46.96 1.64
N ARG A 154 -9.93 -46.71 2.96
CA ARG A 154 -11.11 -46.39 3.78
C ARG A 154 -11.55 -44.96 3.53
N GLU A 155 -12.85 -44.77 3.33
CA GLU A 155 -13.46 -43.45 3.20
C GLU A 155 -13.18 -42.63 4.48
N ASN A 156 -12.59 -41.45 4.33
CA ASN A 156 -12.11 -40.54 5.39
C ASN A 156 -10.74 -40.84 6.05
N ASP A 157 -9.97 -41.82 5.57
CA ASP A 157 -8.61 -42.05 6.06
C ASP A 157 -7.58 -41.23 5.26
N PHE A 158 -6.90 -40.28 5.91
CA PHE A 158 -5.95 -39.35 5.27
C PHE A 158 -4.62 -39.29 6.04
N VAL A 159 -3.51 -39.34 5.31
CA VAL A 159 -2.14 -39.35 5.89
C VAL A 159 -1.60 -37.93 6.08
N GLY A 160 -2.24 -36.93 5.47
CA GLY A 160 -1.83 -35.54 5.59
C GLY A 160 -2.55 -34.63 4.62
N LYS A 161 -2.04 -33.39 4.54
CA LYS A 161 -2.51 -32.34 3.63
C LYS A 161 -1.35 -31.93 2.75
N GLU A 162 -1.59 -31.88 1.45
CA GLU A 162 -0.65 -31.29 0.50
C GLU A 162 -1.12 -29.89 0.15
N ARG A 163 -0.18 -28.93 0.18
CA ARG A 163 -0.44 -27.54 -0.21
C ARG A 163 0.47 -27.16 -1.37
N TRP A 164 -0.08 -26.48 -2.37
CA TRP A 164 0.68 -25.97 -3.51
C TRP A 164 0.24 -24.56 -3.89
N ARG A 165 1.10 -23.83 -4.60
CA ARG A 165 0.75 -22.53 -5.17
C ARG A 165 -0.04 -22.76 -6.45
N MET A 166 -1.26 -22.24 -6.53
CA MET A 166 -2.02 -22.30 -7.77
C MET A 166 -1.39 -21.39 -8.82
N ASN A 167 -1.53 -21.75 -10.10
CA ASN A 167 -0.96 -20.97 -11.19
C ASN A 167 -1.83 -19.74 -11.47
N GLY A 168 -1.46 -18.62 -10.86
CA GLY A 168 -2.06 -17.31 -11.08
C GLY A 168 -1.83 -16.37 -9.91
N ASN A 169 -1.55 -15.13 -10.23
CA ASN A 169 -1.37 -14.04 -9.27
C ASN A 169 -2.28 -12.87 -9.67
N TYR A 170 -2.51 -11.99 -8.71
CA TYR A 170 -3.22 -10.74 -8.95
C TYR A 170 -2.63 -9.62 -8.12
N LYS A 171 -2.36 -8.48 -8.77
CA LYS A 171 -1.81 -7.28 -8.13
C LYS A 171 -2.95 -6.37 -7.69
N PHE A 172 -3.30 -6.47 -6.42
CA PHE A 172 -4.34 -5.64 -5.80
C PHE A 172 -3.86 -4.20 -5.55
N TYR A 173 -4.79 -3.26 -5.58
CA TYR A 173 -4.68 -1.89 -5.06
C TYR A 173 -5.63 -1.75 -3.86
N LEU A 174 -5.09 -1.91 -2.65
CA LEU A 174 -5.88 -2.00 -1.43
C LEU A 174 -5.80 -0.69 -0.64
N VAL A 175 -6.97 -0.18 -0.25
CA VAL A 175 -7.11 1.00 0.61
C VAL A 175 -7.93 0.58 1.85
N PRO A 176 -7.30 -0.01 2.88
CA PRO A 176 -8.00 -0.53 4.07
C PRO A 176 -8.86 0.53 4.77
N ASP A 177 -8.43 1.79 4.75
CA ASP A 177 -9.15 2.90 5.38
C ASP A 177 -10.55 3.14 4.80
N ILE A 178 -10.84 2.63 3.60
CA ILE A 178 -12.19 2.69 3.04
C ILE A 178 -13.21 1.92 3.89
N ALA A 179 -12.79 0.85 4.56
CA ALA A 179 -13.64 0.08 5.47
C ALA A 179 -14.21 0.96 6.60
N ASN A 180 -13.42 1.93 7.07
CA ASN A 180 -13.85 2.87 8.11
C ASN A 180 -14.95 3.82 7.59
N LYS A 181 -14.88 4.26 6.33
CA LYS A 181 -15.89 5.13 5.71
C LYS A 181 -17.21 4.42 5.43
N LEU A 182 -17.14 3.16 5.02
CA LEU A 182 -18.32 2.33 4.71
C LEU A 182 -19.20 2.06 5.94
N ASN A 183 -18.63 2.09 7.16
CA ASN A 183 -19.39 1.91 8.39
C ASN A 183 -20.42 3.02 8.66
N GLY A 184 -20.24 4.22 8.10
CA GLY A 184 -21.14 5.36 8.28
C GLY A 184 -22.18 5.57 7.17
N GLN A 185 -21.99 4.95 6.00
CA GLN A 185 -22.86 5.11 4.81
C GLN A 185 -23.37 3.74 4.35
N LEU A 186 -24.52 3.31 4.86
CA LEU A 186 -25.17 2.05 4.46
C LEU A 186 -26.04 2.27 3.20
N GLU A 187 -25.41 2.31 2.03
CA GLU A 187 -26.14 2.15 0.76
C GLU A 187 -26.45 0.66 0.52
N GLN A 188 -27.67 0.38 0.07
CA GLN A 188 -28.23 -0.96 -0.09
C GLN A 188 -27.39 -1.84 -1.05
N ASP A 189 -26.73 -1.22 -2.02
CA ASP A 189 -25.86 -1.86 -3.02
C ASP A 189 -24.50 -2.31 -2.44
N GLN A 190 -24.14 -1.86 -1.24
CA GLN A 190 -22.82 -2.12 -0.63
C GLN A 190 -22.88 -3.16 0.50
N LYS A 191 -24.08 -3.64 0.87
CA LYS A 191 -24.29 -4.55 2.01
C LYS A 191 -23.43 -5.83 1.95
N ASN A 192 -23.26 -6.41 0.77
CA ASN A 192 -22.51 -7.66 0.60
C ASN A 192 -21.02 -7.47 0.90
N TYR A 193 -20.42 -6.37 0.43
CA TYR A 193 -19.02 -6.05 0.71
C TYR A 193 -18.82 -5.62 2.17
N ILE A 194 -19.74 -4.82 2.70
CA ILE A 194 -19.71 -4.38 4.09
C ILE A 194 -19.73 -5.57 5.03
N HIS A 195 -20.54 -6.59 4.76
CA HIS A 195 -20.59 -7.80 5.58
C HIS A 195 -19.24 -8.56 5.56
N ALA A 196 -18.67 -8.80 4.38
CA ALA A 196 -17.38 -9.49 4.26
C ALA A 196 -16.24 -8.71 4.95
N ILE A 197 -16.15 -7.40 4.71
CA ILE A 197 -15.13 -6.53 5.30
C ILE A 197 -15.29 -6.41 6.82
N LYS A 198 -16.54 -6.32 7.33
CA LYS A 198 -16.81 -6.26 8.77
C LYS A 198 -16.49 -7.58 9.47
N ALA A 199 -16.85 -8.71 8.86
CA ALA A 199 -16.54 -10.04 9.40
C ALA A 199 -15.02 -10.24 9.56
N ASP A 200 -14.25 -9.69 8.63
CA ASP A 200 -12.80 -9.87 8.57
C ASP A 200 -12.00 -8.65 9.07
N ARG A 201 -12.59 -7.81 9.94
CA ARG A 201 -11.90 -6.58 10.41
C ARG A 201 -10.60 -6.89 11.14
N THR A 202 -10.58 -7.91 11.98
CA THR A 202 -9.36 -8.35 12.69
C THR A 202 -8.27 -8.81 11.72
N LEU A 203 -8.65 -9.50 10.65
CA LEU A 203 -7.74 -9.91 9.58
C LEU A 203 -7.17 -8.71 8.83
N ILE A 204 -8.00 -7.70 8.53
CA ILE A 204 -7.55 -6.45 7.90
C ILE A 204 -6.54 -5.72 8.79
N ASP A 205 -6.82 -5.60 10.09
CA ASP A 205 -5.94 -4.91 11.04
C ASP A 205 -4.62 -5.69 11.24
N GLU A 206 -4.66 -7.03 11.19
CA GLU A 206 -3.47 -7.91 11.24
C GLU A 206 -2.61 -7.78 9.98
N ILE A 207 -3.23 -7.76 8.79
CA ILE A 207 -2.51 -7.65 7.52
C ILE A 207 -2.01 -6.23 7.29
N PHE A 208 -2.76 -5.21 7.72
CA PHE A 208 -2.45 -3.78 7.53
C PHE A 208 -2.30 -3.05 8.87
N PRO A 209 -1.29 -3.41 9.68
CA PRO A 209 -1.10 -2.81 11.00
C PRO A 209 -0.80 -1.31 10.91
N LYS A 210 -1.40 -0.54 11.82
CA LYS A 210 -1.09 0.89 11.95
C LYS A 210 0.38 1.07 12.33
N GLY A 211 1.04 2.00 11.65
CA GLY A 211 2.45 2.32 11.92
C GLY A 211 3.46 1.39 11.26
N ASN A 212 3.03 0.34 10.54
CA ASN A 212 3.94 -0.63 9.92
C ASN A 212 3.54 -1.01 8.48
N ASN A 213 4.40 -1.78 7.80
CA ASN A 213 4.13 -2.35 6.48
C ASN A 213 3.15 -3.52 6.54
N PRO A 214 2.40 -3.76 5.44
CA PRO A 214 1.54 -4.92 5.36
C PRO A 214 2.36 -6.22 5.50
N SER A 215 1.76 -7.28 6.05
CA SER A 215 2.38 -8.60 6.07
C SER A 215 2.54 -9.12 4.63
N LEU A 216 3.77 -9.16 4.11
CA LEU A 216 4.07 -9.51 2.72
C LEU A 216 3.92 -11.01 2.47
N ASP A 217 3.22 -11.41 1.40
CA ASP A 217 3.28 -12.79 0.86
C ASP A 217 4.56 -13.00 0.01
N THR A 218 5.19 -11.91 -0.41
CA THR A 218 6.31 -11.89 -1.35
C THR A 218 7.63 -12.10 -0.59
N ILE A 219 8.32 -13.22 -0.89
CA ILE A 219 9.57 -13.63 -0.24
C ILE A 219 10.80 -12.87 -0.80
N MET A 220 10.68 -12.25 -1.98
CA MET A 220 11.77 -11.54 -2.66
C MET A 220 11.37 -10.12 -3.02
N THR A 221 11.96 -9.14 -2.34
CA THR A 221 11.76 -7.71 -2.63
C THR A 221 13.00 -7.18 -3.36
N MET A 222 12.82 -6.41 -4.43
CA MET A 222 13.93 -5.87 -5.24
C MET A 222 13.94 -4.34 -5.22
N ALA A 223 15.14 -3.73 -5.18
CA ALA A 223 15.28 -2.28 -5.25
C ALA A 223 14.72 -1.68 -6.57
N THR A 224 14.59 -2.48 -7.62
CA THR A 224 13.97 -2.09 -8.90
C THR A 224 12.45 -1.93 -8.80
N ASP A 225 11.81 -2.56 -7.82
CA ASP A 225 10.37 -2.43 -7.56
C ASP A 225 10.01 -1.11 -6.84
N HIS A 226 11.03 -0.34 -6.46
CA HIS A 226 10.90 1.00 -5.88
C HIS A 226 10.62 2.10 -6.92
N SER A 227 10.80 1.82 -8.21
CA SER A 227 10.69 2.85 -9.27
C SER A 227 9.30 3.48 -9.37
N MET A 228 9.23 4.83 -9.30
CA MET A 228 7.97 5.54 -9.47
C MET A 228 7.36 5.30 -10.86
N ALA A 229 8.15 5.48 -11.92
CA ALA A 229 7.65 5.47 -13.30
C ALA A 229 7.23 4.08 -13.78
N SER A 230 8.01 3.04 -13.46
CA SER A 230 7.79 1.69 -13.99
C SER A 230 6.98 0.77 -13.08
N LYS A 231 6.74 1.17 -11.82
CA LYS A 231 6.05 0.31 -10.85
C LYS A 231 4.84 1.03 -10.26
N TYR A 232 5.06 2.09 -9.49
CA TYR A 232 3.97 2.78 -8.81
C TYR A 232 2.98 3.41 -9.80
N GLN A 233 3.48 4.16 -10.78
CA GLN A 233 2.65 4.82 -11.78
C GLN A 233 1.89 3.82 -12.65
N VAL A 234 2.54 2.74 -13.10
CA VAL A 234 1.89 1.69 -13.91
C VAL A 234 0.72 1.04 -13.16
N ILE A 235 0.93 0.66 -11.89
CA ILE A 235 -0.12 0.04 -11.07
C ILE A 235 -1.29 1.00 -10.89
N MET A 236 -1.01 2.26 -10.51
CA MET A 236 -2.06 3.27 -10.33
C MET A 236 -2.81 3.57 -11.63
N ASN A 237 -2.07 3.69 -12.73
CA ASN A 237 -2.61 3.98 -14.05
C ASN A 237 -3.60 2.91 -14.49
N ASN A 238 -3.15 1.66 -14.51
CA ASN A 238 -3.94 0.52 -14.96
C ASN A 238 -5.13 0.28 -14.02
N ARG A 239 -4.94 0.50 -12.71
CA ARG A 239 -6.02 0.39 -11.73
C ARG A 239 -7.10 1.43 -11.96
N LEU A 240 -6.74 2.70 -12.05
CA LEU A 240 -7.71 3.78 -12.30
C LEU A 240 -8.41 3.58 -13.64
N LEU A 241 -7.66 3.24 -14.70
CA LEU A 241 -8.23 2.94 -16.01
C LEU A 241 -9.25 1.80 -15.94
N SER A 242 -8.93 0.70 -15.25
CA SER A 242 -9.87 -0.43 -15.09
C SER A 242 -11.13 -0.09 -14.27
N MET A 243 -11.06 0.89 -13.37
CA MET A 243 -12.21 1.35 -12.60
C MET A 243 -13.15 2.20 -13.46
N LEU A 244 -12.59 3.01 -14.36
CA LEU A 244 -13.32 3.92 -15.25
C LEU A 244 -13.84 3.20 -16.50
N GLU A 245 -12.99 2.44 -17.18
CA GLU A 245 -13.27 1.76 -18.44
C GLU A 245 -12.55 0.41 -18.50
N PRO A 246 -13.18 -0.68 -17.99
CA PRO A 246 -12.57 -2.02 -17.95
C PRO A 246 -12.09 -2.53 -19.32
N THR A 247 -12.77 -2.15 -20.40
CA THR A 247 -12.44 -2.51 -21.79
C THR A 247 -11.08 -1.97 -22.24
N LYS A 248 -10.59 -0.88 -21.64
CA LYS A 248 -9.25 -0.32 -21.91
C LYS A 248 -8.13 -0.88 -21.02
N ALA A 249 -8.47 -1.75 -20.06
CA ALA A 249 -7.51 -2.48 -19.24
C ALA A 249 -7.75 -4.00 -19.30
N PRO A 250 -7.66 -4.61 -20.50
CA PRO A 250 -8.00 -6.02 -20.71
C PRO A 250 -7.06 -6.98 -19.96
N LYS A 251 -5.75 -6.67 -19.84
CA LYS A 251 -4.81 -7.57 -19.13
C LYS A 251 -5.15 -7.64 -17.65
N LEU A 252 -5.39 -6.49 -17.01
CA LEU A 252 -5.76 -6.42 -15.60
C LEU A 252 -7.12 -7.07 -15.35
N SER A 253 -8.10 -6.84 -16.23
CA SER A 253 -9.43 -7.44 -16.14
C SER A 253 -9.39 -8.97 -16.27
N ALA A 254 -8.65 -9.49 -17.25
CA ALA A 254 -8.45 -10.93 -17.42
C ALA A 254 -7.65 -11.56 -16.27
N SER A 255 -6.66 -10.85 -15.72
CA SER A 255 -5.93 -11.28 -14.53
C SER A 255 -6.85 -11.36 -13.30
N LYS A 256 -7.72 -10.35 -13.10
CA LYS A 256 -8.70 -10.35 -12.01
C LYS A 256 -9.67 -11.53 -12.13
N GLN A 257 -10.27 -11.71 -13.30
CA GLN A 257 -11.23 -12.79 -13.53
C GLN A 257 -10.63 -14.17 -13.25
N ARG A 258 -9.43 -14.45 -13.79
CA ARG A 258 -8.72 -15.71 -13.52
C ARG A 258 -8.44 -15.88 -12.03
N PHE A 259 -8.09 -14.81 -11.33
CA PHE A 259 -7.81 -14.89 -9.89
C PHE A 259 -9.07 -15.16 -9.07
N GLU A 260 -10.23 -14.58 -9.44
CA GLU A 260 -11.52 -14.88 -8.83
C GLU A 260 -11.91 -16.35 -9.02
N GLU A 261 -11.65 -16.93 -10.20
CA GLU A 261 -11.84 -18.37 -10.45
C GLU A 261 -10.96 -19.25 -9.53
N LEU A 262 -9.72 -18.83 -9.25
CA LEU A 262 -8.84 -19.54 -8.33
C LEU A 262 -9.35 -19.50 -6.89
N ILE A 263 -9.86 -18.36 -6.43
CA ILE A 263 -10.41 -18.21 -5.06
C ILE A 263 -11.57 -19.20 -4.83
N HIS A 264 -12.37 -19.46 -5.87
CA HIS A 264 -13.53 -20.35 -5.83
C HIS A 264 -13.23 -21.78 -6.32
N HIS A 265 -11.96 -22.10 -6.59
CA HIS A 265 -11.58 -23.42 -7.04
C HIS A 265 -11.85 -24.46 -5.95
N LYS A 266 -12.25 -25.68 -6.34
CA LYS A 266 -12.56 -26.79 -5.41
C LYS A 266 -11.43 -27.11 -4.42
N ASP A 267 -10.20 -26.91 -4.87
CA ASP A 267 -8.99 -27.18 -4.09
C ASP A 267 -8.48 -25.93 -3.34
N ALA A 268 -9.19 -24.79 -3.39
CA ALA A 268 -8.73 -23.56 -2.77
C ALA A 268 -8.65 -23.70 -1.24
N TYR A 269 -7.48 -23.37 -0.68
CA TYR A 269 -7.27 -23.38 0.76
C TYR A 269 -8.17 -22.32 1.44
N PRO A 270 -9.10 -22.72 2.33
CA PRO A 270 -10.20 -21.84 2.76
C PRO A 270 -9.77 -20.52 3.40
N LEU A 271 -8.76 -20.52 4.28
CA LEU A 271 -8.30 -19.29 4.94
C LEU A 271 -7.65 -18.31 3.96
N ASN A 272 -6.90 -18.83 2.99
CA ASN A 272 -6.30 -17.99 1.95
C ASN A 272 -7.35 -17.49 0.96
N ALA A 273 -8.34 -18.33 0.62
CA ALA A 273 -9.50 -17.92 -0.18
C ALA A 273 -10.30 -16.81 0.51
N GLN A 274 -10.62 -16.95 1.80
CA GLN A 274 -11.32 -15.93 2.59
C GLN A 274 -10.58 -14.59 2.57
N ARG A 275 -9.28 -14.58 2.86
CA ARG A 275 -8.44 -13.38 2.78
C ARG A 275 -8.53 -12.73 1.40
N ASN A 276 -8.34 -13.51 0.34
CA ASN A 276 -8.35 -13.02 -1.03
C ASN A 276 -9.75 -12.51 -1.45
N THR A 277 -10.84 -13.13 -0.96
CA THR A 277 -12.22 -12.62 -1.11
C THR A 277 -12.38 -11.25 -0.46
N THR A 278 -11.84 -11.06 0.74
CA THR A 278 -11.87 -9.78 1.46
C THR A 278 -11.09 -8.70 0.72
N PHE A 279 -9.97 -9.04 0.08
CA PHE A 279 -9.24 -8.11 -0.79
C PHE A 279 -10.06 -7.69 -2.02
N ILE A 280 -10.76 -8.63 -2.67
CA ILE A 280 -11.66 -8.33 -3.79
C ILE A 280 -12.79 -7.40 -3.34
N ALA A 281 -13.36 -7.64 -2.14
CA ALA A 281 -14.41 -6.79 -1.56
C ALA A 281 -13.90 -5.36 -1.31
N LEU A 282 -12.69 -5.20 -0.76
CA LEU A 282 -12.06 -3.89 -0.55
C LEU A 282 -11.86 -3.11 -1.85
N GLU A 283 -11.34 -3.76 -2.90
CA GLU A 283 -11.17 -3.11 -4.21
C GLU A 283 -12.51 -2.71 -4.84
N ASN A 284 -13.52 -3.56 -4.74
CA ASN A 284 -14.84 -3.28 -5.30
C ASN A 284 -15.50 -2.11 -4.55
N ALA A 285 -15.34 -2.04 -3.23
CA ALA A 285 -15.79 -0.89 -2.45
C ALA A 285 -15.10 0.41 -2.88
N LEU A 286 -13.79 0.37 -3.14
CA LEU A 286 -13.05 1.50 -3.68
C LEU A 286 -13.55 1.93 -5.05
N LYS A 287 -13.76 0.99 -5.96
CA LYS A 287 -14.31 1.26 -7.30
C LYS A 287 -15.67 1.97 -7.21
N ASN A 288 -16.53 1.52 -6.30
CA ASN A 288 -17.86 2.12 -6.10
C ASN A 288 -17.75 3.55 -5.54
N GLU A 289 -16.87 3.77 -4.55
CA GLU A 289 -16.66 5.10 -3.98
C GLU A 289 -16.08 6.09 -5.00
N VAL A 290 -15.17 5.63 -5.87
CA VAL A 290 -14.67 6.43 -6.99
C VAL A 290 -15.81 6.82 -7.92
N LYS A 291 -16.64 5.86 -8.37
CA LYS A 291 -17.82 6.14 -9.21
C LYS A 291 -18.77 7.14 -8.56
N ARG A 292 -19.09 6.94 -7.27
CA ARG A 292 -19.97 7.81 -6.50
C ARG A 292 -19.42 9.23 -6.38
N SER A 293 -18.12 9.37 -6.12
CA SER A 293 -17.45 10.66 -6.00
C SER A 293 -17.38 11.39 -7.34
N THR A 294 -17.09 10.68 -8.43
CA THR A 294 -17.10 11.21 -9.80
C THR A 294 -18.48 11.71 -10.20
N GLY A 295 -19.55 10.99 -9.84
CA GLY A 295 -20.93 11.40 -10.13
C GLY A 295 -21.38 12.67 -9.40
N LYS A 296 -20.72 13.07 -8.31
CA LYS A 296 -21.06 14.26 -7.49
C LYS A 296 -20.25 15.51 -7.86
N ASN A 297 -19.26 15.41 -8.75
CA ASN A 297 -18.35 16.50 -9.06
C ASN A 297 -18.06 16.56 -10.57
N ASP A 298 -18.66 17.54 -11.25
CA ASP A 298 -18.55 17.69 -12.71
C ASP A 298 -17.13 17.98 -13.19
N ILE A 299 -16.35 18.74 -12.41
CA ILE A 299 -14.95 19.04 -12.73
C ILE A 299 -14.13 17.75 -12.68
N LEU A 300 -14.33 16.93 -11.64
CA LEU A 300 -13.68 15.63 -11.51
C LEU A 300 -14.10 14.69 -12.64
N LYS A 301 -15.38 14.66 -12.97
CA LYS A 301 -15.91 13.87 -14.10
C LYS A 301 -15.23 14.24 -15.41
N GLN A 302 -15.16 15.52 -15.76
CA GLN A 302 -14.47 15.99 -16.97
C GLN A 302 -12.98 15.68 -16.97
N ALA A 303 -12.31 15.74 -15.81
CA ALA A 303 -10.90 15.37 -15.70
C ALA A 303 -10.68 13.87 -15.95
N LEU A 304 -11.54 13.02 -15.39
CA LEU A 304 -11.45 11.56 -15.56
C LEU A 304 -11.85 11.09 -16.96
N GLU A 305 -12.79 11.77 -17.61
CA GLU A 305 -13.13 11.52 -19.02
C GLU A 305 -11.91 11.81 -19.93
N ARG A 306 -11.25 12.97 -19.78
CA ARG A 306 -10.02 13.28 -20.51
C ARG A 306 -8.90 12.27 -20.25
N TYR A 307 -8.69 11.92 -18.99
CA TYR A 307 -7.71 10.90 -18.61
C TYR A 307 -7.99 9.56 -19.33
N LYS A 308 -9.25 9.11 -19.32
CA LYS A 308 -9.68 7.86 -19.93
C LYS A 308 -9.49 7.86 -21.46
N ASP A 309 -9.60 9.02 -22.11
CA ASP A 309 -9.47 9.14 -23.56
C ASP A 309 -8.01 9.12 -24.03
N GLU A 310 -7.09 9.62 -23.21
CA GLU A 310 -5.66 9.76 -23.57
C GLU A 310 -4.80 8.56 -23.13
N ILE A 311 -5.28 7.76 -22.17
CA ILE A 311 -4.48 6.74 -21.48
C ILE A 311 -4.83 5.32 -21.92
N HIS A 312 -3.78 4.49 -21.99
CA HIS A 312 -3.86 3.07 -22.30
C HIS A 312 -3.26 2.24 -21.16
N GLU A 313 -3.60 0.95 -21.14
CA GLU A 313 -2.98 0.00 -20.22
C GLU A 313 -1.49 -0.18 -20.53
N ILE A 314 -0.66 -0.02 -19.50
CA ILE A 314 0.80 -0.10 -19.56
C ILE A 314 1.25 -1.52 -19.17
#